data_AF-A0A0R1U798-F1
#
_entry.id   AF-A0A0R1U798-F1
#
_cell.length_a   1.000
_cell.length_b   1.000
_cell.length_c   1.000
_cell.angle_alpha   90.00
_cell.angle_beta   90.00
_cell.angle_gamma   90.00
#
_symmetry.space_group_name_H-M   'P 1'
#
loop_
_entity.id
_entity.type
_entity.pdbx_description
1 polymer ?
#
loop_
_entity_poly.entity_id
_entity_poly.type
_entity_poly.pdbx_seq_one_letter_code
_entity_poly.pdbx_strand_id
1 'polypeptide(L)'
;MNYDEMIKNYGLKKDKNSIWAYPVNQDEYNYNSNDFGIKIHISASIINYKYILKKFIKWNSYNIGYKVVNSFDNLCKLNSGRYGYSQTGKFITIYPKNNSKYLLKILEELYKIFAEFQSPRIPSDYPFLDSKVVYVRYGEIHGNSTNSLDKRDGSIPEIAKKILPTLAMKSYKKFPDNLIVLSILRKNAKGGVYKALDLKLKQIVILKEAMSRNTVLFDGTSSVLNLFREGQLLKKFKFDLSPKFIDIFWIGENLFLEEEYIKGPTLENLIEQQSIKENDKNNIMLALLDAINKFHSETKMIINDISPANIIITNNNIKLIDFEFSVENRSNIPLIYGTSGFHDDEYNFNDYTVDHYGICMCYFYILNPEKYTKNLKINKDMISRYEDNYIWFKNSIDHKYENDIDWIRGFKREFL
;
A
#
# COMPACT_ATOMS: atom_id res chain seq x y z
N MET A 1 -0.10 -1.72 36.06
CA MET A 1 1.33 -1.86 35.75
C MET A 1 1.99 -0.50 35.63
N ASN A 2 2.96 -0.21 36.50
CA ASN A 2 3.81 0.98 36.42
C ASN A 2 4.91 0.80 35.35
N TYR A 3 5.73 1.83 35.07
CA TYR A 3 6.73 1.77 34.00
C TYR A 3 7.80 0.70 34.25
N ASP A 4 8.24 0.54 35.49
CA ASP A 4 9.33 -0.36 35.85
C ASP A 4 8.91 -1.82 35.78
N GLU A 5 7.70 -2.12 36.24
CA GLU A 5 7.05 -3.41 36.02
C GLU A 5 6.91 -3.72 34.52
N MET A 6 6.55 -2.72 33.70
CA MET A 6 6.41 -2.89 32.26
C MET A 6 7.73 -3.27 31.58
N ILE A 7 8.82 -2.56 31.92
CA ILE A 7 10.17 -2.86 31.42
C ILE A 7 10.57 -4.29 31.81
N LYS A 8 10.39 -4.66 33.08
CA LYS A 8 10.74 -6.00 33.56
C LYS A 8 9.89 -7.09 32.90
N ASN A 9 8.57 -6.89 32.79
CA ASN A 9 7.64 -7.87 32.24
C ASN A 9 7.85 -8.12 30.74
N TYR A 10 8.38 -7.14 30.00
CA TYR A 10 8.76 -7.32 28.60
C TYR A 10 10.21 -7.78 28.40
N GLY A 11 10.89 -8.24 29.45
CA GLY A 11 12.25 -8.77 29.35
C GLY A 11 13.27 -7.71 28.94
N LEU A 12 13.08 -6.46 29.37
CA LEU A 12 13.98 -5.35 29.12
C LEU A 12 14.85 -5.07 30.35
N LYS A 13 16.15 -4.86 30.13
CA LYS A 13 17.14 -4.46 31.13
C LYS A 13 17.54 -3.01 30.93
N LYS A 14 17.41 -2.21 31.99
CA LYS A 14 17.86 -0.82 31.99
C LYS A 14 19.38 -0.75 31.94
N ASP A 15 19.92 0.08 31.05
CA ASP A 15 21.32 0.48 31.11
C ASP A 15 21.47 1.56 32.20
N LYS A 16 22.46 1.37 33.10
CA LYS A 16 22.73 2.30 34.20
C LYS A 16 23.39 3.59 33.73
N ASN A 17 24.05 3.55 32.57
CA ASN A 17 24.86 4.65 32.05
C ASN A 17 24.15 5.43 30.93
N SER A 18 22.90 5.10 30.61
CA SER A 18 22.14 5.80 29.58
C SER A 18 20.64 5.87 29.90
N ILE A 19 19.88 6.58 29.06
CA ILE A 19 18.41 6.67 29.18
C ILE A 19 17.69 5.47 28.55
N TRP A 20 18.44 4.45 28.10
CA TRP A 20 17.92 3.34 27.30
C TRP A 20 17.83 2.03 28.10
N ALA A 21 16.91 1.18 27.67
CA ALA A 21 16.72 -0.19 28.09
C ALA A 21 16.75 -1.08 26.85
N TYR A 22 17.32 -2.27 27.02
CA TYR A 22 17.60 -3.21 25.94
C TYR A 22 17.00 -4.59 26.28
N PRO A 23 16.69 -5.44 25.29
CA PRO A 23 16.32 -6.84 25.56
C PRO A 23 17.36 -7.54 26.44
N VAL A 24 16.95 -8.40 27.36
CA VAL A 24 17.88 -9.16 28.22
C VAL A 24 18.78 -10.09 27.40
N ASN A 25 18.22 -10.75 26.38
CA ASN A 25 18.94 -11.66 25.48
C ASN A 25 19.34 -10.96 24.17
N GLN A 26 20.16 -9.90 24.24
CA GLN A 26 20.47 -9.11 23.03
C GLN A 26 21.09 -9.95 21.90
N ASP A 27 21.81 -11.02 22.22
CA ASP A 27 22.44 -11.91 21.24
C ASP A 27 21.43 -12.70 20.39
N GLU A 28 20.18 -12.84 20.85
CA GLU A 28 19.08 -13.45 20.08
C GLU A 28 18.48 -12.46 19.05
N TYR A 29 18.85 -11.18 19.11
CA TYR A 29 18.33 -10.13 18.25
C TYR A 29 19.28 -9.80 17.10
N ASN A 30 18.69 -9.61 15.92
CA ASN A 30 19.37 -9.23 14.70
C ASN A 30 19.57 -7.71 14.65
N TYR A 31 20.75 -7.24 15.07
CA TYR A 31 21.17 -5.85 14.90
C TYR A 31 21.77 -5.62 13.51
N ASN A 32 21.67 -4.40 13.01
CA ASN A 32 22.38 -3.97 11.82
C ASN A 32 23.89 -3.97 12.08
N SER A 33 24.64 -4.71 11.27
CA SER A 33 26.10 -4.84 11.39
C SER A 33 26.87 -3.68 10.75
N ASN A 34 26.21 -2.83 9.95
CA ASN A 34 26.87 -1.69 9.31
C ASN A 34 27.03 -0.55 10.31
N ASP A 35 28.11 0.23 10.16
CA ASP A 35 28.35 1.43 10.98
C ASP A 35 27.31 2.54 10.73
N PHE A 36 26.72 2.59 9.53
CA PHE A 36 25.70 3.56 9.14
C PHE A 36 24.50 2.88 8.49
N GLY A 37 23.30 3.44 8.70
CA GLY A 37 22.09 2.87 8.15
C GLY A 37 20.82 3.63 8.44
N ILE A 38 19.72 3.09 7.91
CA ILE A 38 18.39 3.53 8.29
C ILE A 38 18.05 2.96 9.66
N LYS A 39 17.71 3.85 10.58
CA LYS A 39 17.04 3.52 11.84
C LYS A 39 15.59 3.93 11.77
N ILE A 40 14.76 3.20 12.49
CA ILE A 40 13.35 3.53 12.65
C ILE A 40 13.14 3.99 14.09
N HIS A 41 12.50 5.14 14.26
CA HIS A 41 12.14 5.67 15.56
C HIS A 41 10.62 5.66 15.70
N ILE A 42 10.15 5.08 16.81
CA ILE A 42 8.73 5.08 17.18
C ILE A 42 8.53 6.15 18.25
N SER A 43 7.60 7.06 18.01
CA SER A 43 7.23 8.11 18.95
C SER A 43 6.10 7.69 19.89
N ALA A 44 6.18 8.11 21.16
CA ALA A 44 5.12 7.88 22.13
C ALA A 44 4.88 9.10 23.02
N SER A 45 3.60 9.38 23.30
CA SER A 45 3.20 10.31 24.35
C SER A 45 3.17 9.63 25.71
N ILE A 46 3.11 10.43 26.78
CA ILE A 46 2.91 9.91 28.14
C ILE A 46 1.57 9.18 28.34
N ILE A 47 0.62 9.37 27.41
CA ILE A 47 -0.71 8.76 27.44
C ILE A 47 -0.67 7.38 26.76
N ASN A 48 0.01 7.25 25.62
CA ASN A 48 -0.07 6.06 24.76
C ASN A 48 1.13 5.09 24.86
N TYR A 49 2.21 5.45 25.56
CA TYR A 49 3.47 4.68 25.57
C TYR A 49 3.30 3.19 25.95
N LYS A 50 2.38 2.87 26.87
CA LYS A 50 2.11 1.48 27.28
C LYS A 50 1.56 0.66 26.12
N TYR A 51 0.61 1.23 25.37
CA TYR A 51 -0.02 0.58 24.23
C TYR A 51 0.96 0.43 23.06
N ILE A 52 1.76 1.47 22.79
CA ILE A 52 2.80 1.44 21.77
C ILE A 52 3.83 0.35 22.08
N LEU A 53 4.35 0.29 23.31
CA LEU A 53 5.32 -0.74 23.67
C LEU A 53 4.71 -2.14 23.59
N LYS A 54 3.49 -2.34 24.11
CA LYS A 54 2.79 -3.62 24.05
C LYS A 54 2.62 -4.11 22.60
N LYS A 55 2.16 -3.24 21.69
CA LYS A 55 2.00 -3.58 20.28
C LYS A 55 3.36 -3.84 19.60
N PHE A 56 4.37 -3.03 19.88
CA PHE A 56 5.72 -3.22 19.36
C PHE A 56 6.32 -4.58 19.77
N ILE A 57 6.26 -4.94 21.06
CA ILE A 57 6.81 -6.20 21.56
C ILE A 57 6.08 -7.40 20.93
N LYS A 58 4.75 -7.32 20.79
CA LYS A 58 3.97 -8.37 20.10
C LYS A 58 4.35 -8.52 18.63
N TRP A 59 4.63 -7.40 17.95
CA TRP A 59 5.02 -7.39 16.55
C TRP A 59 6.46 -7.85 16.31
N ASN A 60 7.40 -7.49 17.19
CA ASN A 60 8.82 -7.80 17.03
C ASN A 60 9.17 -9.27 17.36
N SER A 61 8.30 -10.22 16.98
CA SER A 61 8.61 -11.66 16.98
C SER A 61 9.73 -12.02 16.00
N TYR A 62 10.08 -11.10 15.10
CA TYR A 62 11.23 -11.19 14.19
C TYR A 62 12.59 -10.98 14.86
N ASN A 63 12.61 -10.70 16.17
CA ASN A 63 13.83 -10.42 16.95
C ASN A 63 14.72 -9.35 16.27
N ILE A 64 14.15 -8.25 15.79
CA ILE A 64 14.93 -7.13 15.24
C ILE A 64 15.51 -6.34 16.40
N GLY A 65 16.81 -6.02 16.35
CA GLY A 65 17.47 -5.25 17.39
C GLY A 65 16.79 -3.91 17.68
N TYR A 66 16.59 -3.58 18.96
CA TYR A 66 15.92 -2.35 19.38
C TYR A 66 16.34 -1.90 20.77
N LYS A 67 16.00 -0.67 21.11
CA LYS A 67 16.07 -0.12 22.47
C LYS A 67 14.86 0.75 22.77
N VAL A 68 14.51 0.85 24.05
CA VAL A 68 13.36 1.60 24.57
C VAL A 68 13.84 2.56 25.65
N VAL A 69 13.16 3.69 25.85
CA VAL A 69 13.44 4.57 27.00
C VAL A 69 13.31 3.79 28.32
N ASN A 70 14.19 4.03 29.29
CA ASN A 70 14.28 3.19 30.50
C ASN A 70 13.41 3.65 31.68
N SER A 71 12.78 4.82 31.61
CA SER A 71 11.92 5.34 32.69
C SER A 71 10.86 6.31 32.16
N PHE A 72 9.77 6.43 32.94
CA PHE A 72 8.71 7.40 32.65
C PHE A 72 9.20 8.85 32.68
N ASP A 73 10.07 9.19 33.64
CA ASP A 73 10.67 10.53 33.74
C ASP A 73 11.53 10.87 32.52
N ASN A 74 12.32 9.91 32.02
CA ASN A 74 13.11 10.11 30.80
C ASN A 74 12.21 10.27 29.56
N LEU A 75 11.07 9.58 29.50
CA LEU A 75 10.08 9.81 28.44
C LEU A 75 9.51 11.23 28.51
N CYS A 76 9.15 11.73 29.69
CA CYS A 76 8.72 13.12 29.88
C CYS A 76 9.79 14.12 29.44
N LYS A 77 11.06 13.86 29.79
CA LYS A 77 12.21 14.70 29.38
C LYS A 77 12.45 14.68 27.87
N LEU A 78 12.30 13.53 27.21
CA LEU A 78 12.36 13.43 25.74
C LEU A 78 11.23 14.22 25.07
N ASN A 79 10.01 14.07 25.56
CA ASN A 79 8.84 14.74 24.98
C ASN A 79 8.81 16.25 25.23
N SER A 80 9.53 16.74 26.25
CA SER A 80 9.73 18.17 26.51
C SER A 80 11.00 18.75 25.86
N GLY A 81 11.76 17.95 25.11
CA GLY A 81 12.99 18.38 24.44
C GLY A 81 14.18 18.64 25.36
N ARG A 82 14.14 18.21 26.63
CA ARG A 82 15.23 18.40 27.62
C ARG A 82 16.53 17.69 27.23
N TYR A 83 16.46 16.66 26.39
CA TYR A 83 17.63 15.98 25.82
C TYR A 83 18.08 16.55 24.46
N GLY A 84 17.56 17.72 24.08
CA GLY A 84 17.87 18.41 22.85
C GLY A 84 16.99 18.00 21.67
N TYR A 85 17.06 18.83 20.62
CA TYR A 85 16.24 18.72 19.41
C TYR A 85 16.29 17.32 18.78
N SER A 86 17.48 16.73 18.65
CA SER A 86 17.67 15.45 17.96
C SER A 86 17.16 14.22 18.71
N GLN A 87 16.85 14.35 20.00
CA GLN A 87 16.32 13.25 20.83
C GLN A 87 14.81 13.33 21.03
N THR A 88 14.20 14.47 20.72
CA THR A 88 12.80 14.76 21.05
C THR A 88 11.86 13.71 20.45
N GLY A 89 10.97 13.15 21.29
CA GLY A 89 9.95 12.18 20.89
C GLY A 89 10.42 10.73 20.63
N LYS A 90 11.72 10.42 20.73
CA LYS A 90 12.25 9.08 20.40
C LYS A 90 12.03 8.07 21.51
N PHE A 91 10.91 7.33 21.47
CA PHE A 91 10.57 6.34 22.50
C PHE A 91 11.18 4.96 22.26
N ILE A 92 11.06 4.42 21.04
CA ILE A 92 11.70 3.16 20.63
C ILE A 92 12.62 3.45 19.45
N THR A 93 13.82 2.89 19.45
CA THR A 93 14.72 2.90 18.29
C THR A 93 14.91 1.47 17.82
N ILE A 94 14.71 1.24 16.52
CA ILE A 94 14.80 -0.08 15.87
C ILE A 94 15.96 -0.03 14.87
N TYR A 95 16.72 -1.12 14.80
CA TYR A 95 17.95 -1.26 14.03
C TYR A 95 17.84 -2.36 12.96
N PRO A 96 16.97 -2.20 11.96
CA PRO A 96 16.79 -3.19 10.91
C PRO A 96 18.04 -3.31 10.02
N LYS A 97 18.22 -4.48 9.39
CA LYS A 97 19.20 -4.65 8.31
C LYS A 97 18.89 -3.67 7.17
N ASN A 98 19.93 -3.05 6.59
CA ASN A 98 19.79 -2.09 5.49
C ASN A 98 19.53 -2.77 4.12
N ASN A 99 18.40 -3.46 3.99
CA ASN A 99 17.92 -3.99 2.72
C ASN A 99 16.61 -3.28 2.34
N SER A 100 16.52 -2.69 1.15
CA SER A 100 15.38 -1.86 0.74
C SER A 100 14.02 -2.57 0.82
N LYS A 101 13.92 -3.82 0.33
CA LYS A 101 12.66 -4.59 0.37
C LYS A 101 12.26 -4.91 1.82
N TYR A 102 13.23 -5.33 2.63
CA TYR A 102 13.02 -5.64 4.04
C TYR A 102 12.62 -4.40 4.87
N LEU A 103 13.31 -3.28 4.66
CA LEU A 103 13.01 -2.00 5.31
C LEU A 103 11.61 -1.52 4.97
N LEU A 104 11.23 -1.56 3.69
CA LEU A 104 9.89 -1.13 3.28
C LEU A 104 8.81 -2.02 3.91
N LYS A 105 9.01 -3.35 3.91
CA LYS A 105 8.09 -4.27 4.58
C LYS A 105 7.90 -3.93 6.06
N ILE A 106 8.99 -3.73 6.80
CA ILE A 106 8.93 -3.36 8.22
C ILE A 106 8.21 -2.02 8.42
N LEU A 107 8.51 -1.02 7.59
CA LEU A 107 7.90 0.30 7.71
C LEU A 107 6.40 0.28 7.45
N GLU A 108 5.95 -0.48 6.45
CA GLU A 108 4.53 -0.67 6.19
C GLU A 108 3.82 -1.41 7.32
N GLU A 109 4.43 -2.47 7.89
CA GLU A 109 3.86 -3.18 9.04
C GLU A 109 3.76 -2.27 10.27
N LEU A 110 4.81 -1.51 10.58
CA LEU A 110 4.80 -0.56 11.69
C LEU A 110 3.81 0.59 11.47
N TYR A 111 3.71 1.10 10.24
CA TYR A 111 2.75 2.13 9.85
C TYR A 111 1.32 1.68 10.19
N LYS A 112 0.97 0.48 9.75
CA LYS A 112 -0.34 -0.15 9.99
C LYS A 112 -0.64 -0.34 11.48
N ILE A 113 0.28 -0.97 12.21
CA ILE A 113 0.09 -1.32 13.63
C ILE A 113 -0.10 -0.08 14.51
N PHE A 114 0.50 1.05 14.11
CA PHE A 114 0.43 2.31 14.85
C PHE A 114 -0.48 3.37 14.21
N ALA A 115 -1.29 3.02 13.21
CA ALA A 115 -2.16 3.96 12.50
C ALA A 115 -3.15 4.70 13.43
N GLU A 116 -3.57 4.06 14.53
CA GLU A 116 -4.52 4.62 15.51
C GLU A 116 -3.91 5.65 16.48
N PHE A 117 -2.59 5.77 16.55
CA PHE A 117 -1.93 6.60 17.56
C PHE A 117 -1.46 7.93 17.00
N GLN A 118 -1.53 8.95 17.85
CA GLN A 118 -0.87 10.24 17.66
C GLN A 118 0.13 10.46 18.80
N SER A 119 1.35 10.84 18.43
CA SER A 119 2.46 11.02 19.36
C SER A 119 3.24 12.30 19.02
N PRO A 120 4.11 12.79 19.92
CA PRO A 120 4.93 13.98 19.66
C PRO A 120 5.74 13.81 18.36
N ARG A 121 5.83 14.87 17.56
CA ARG A 121 6.65 14.85 16.35
C ARG A 121 8.12 14.68 16.72
N ILE A 122 8.84 13.85 15.97
CA ILE A 122 10.31 13.78 16.03
C ILE A 122 10.85 14.79 15.01
N PRO A 123 11.35 15.96 15.44
CA PRO A 123 11.58 17.07 14.52
C PRO A 123 12.88 16.91 13.71
N SER A 124 13.77 16.02 14.15
CA SER A 124 15.04 15.72 13.47
C SER A 124 14.97 14.55 12.48
N ASP A 125 13.80 13.93 12.32
CA ASP A 125 13.62 12.69 11.58
C ASP A 125 12.47 12.84 10.56
N TYR A 126 12.42 11.94 9.56
CA TYR A 126 11.41 12.00 8.51
C TYR A 126 10.27 11.00 8.77
N PRO A 127 8.99 11.40 8.75
CA PRO A 127 7.89 10.46 8.95
C PRO A 127 7.83 9.46 7.79
N PHE A 128 7.51 8.20 8.08
CA PHE A 128 7.16 7.27 7.02
C PHE A 128 5.74 7.57 6.53
N LEU A 129 5.64 8.03 5.28
CA LEU A 129 4.40 8.57 4.70
C LEU A 129 3.80 9.66 5.60
N ASP A 130 2.51 9.58 5.91
CA ASP A 130 1.81 10.50 6.80
C ASP A 130 1.75 10.04 8.27
N SER A 131 2.58 9.05 8.66
CA SER A 131 2.59 8.53 10.03
C SER A 131 2.93 9.62 11.06
N LYS A 132 2.21 9.59 12.19
CA LYS A 132 2.47 10.44 13.37
C LYS A 132 3.30 9.73 14.45
N VAL A 133 3.76 8.51 14.15
CA VAL A 133 4.42 7.62 15.12
C VAL A 133 5.70 7.02 14.57
N VAL A 134 5.71 6.62 13.29
CA VAL A 134 6.83 5.93 12.66
C VAL A 134 7.68 6.94 11.88
N TYR A 135 8.92 7.10 12.30
CA TYR A 135 9.90 7.99 11.68
C TYR A 135 11.14 7.21 11.27
N VAL A 136 11.83 7.71 10.25
CA VAL A 136 13.10 7.17 9.78
C VAL A 136 14.19 8.21 9.81
N ARG A 137 15.41 7.71 9.98
CA ARG A 137 16.62 8.51 9.93
C ARG A 137 17.79 7.70 9.43
N TYR A 138 18.60 8.31 8.58
CA TYR A 138 19.88 7.75 8.20
C TYR A 138 20.98 8.29 9.11
N GLY A 139 21.76 7.41 9.73
CA GLY A 139 22.86 7.82 10.60
C GLY A 139 23.63 6.63 11.16
N GLU A 140 24.58 6.94 12.06
CA GLU A 140 25.44 5.98 12.73
C GLU A 140 24.64 4.94 13.50
N ILE A 141 24.81 3.65 13.23
CA ILE A 141 24.21 2.55 14.01
C ILE A 141 24.97 2.37 15.34
N HIS A 142 26.30 2.34 15.26
CA HIS A 142 27.24 2.16 16.38
C HIS A 142 27.93 3.49 16.71
N GLY A 143 27.98 3.88 17.98
CA GLY A 143 28.25 5.26 18.42
C GLY A 143 29.70 5.77 18.35
N ASN A 144 30.54 5.24 17.46
CA ASN A 144 31.99 5.50 17.44
C ASN A 144 32.54 6.09 16.13
N SER A 145 31.73 6.79 15.34
CA SER A 145 32.20 7.36 14.06
C SER A 145 32.63 8.83 14.21
N THR A 146 33.82 9.16 13.72
CA THR A 146 34.38 10.52 13.68
C THR A 146 33.91 11.34 12.48
N ASN A 147 33.14 10.73 11.55
CA ASN A 147 32.63 11.34 10.33
C ASN A 147 31.09 11.35 10.32
N SER A 148 30.51 12.34 11.00
CA SER A 148 29.05 12.54 11.04
C SER A 148 28.51 13.00 9.67
N LEU A 149 28.01 12.06 8.87
CA LEU A 149 27.21 12.34 7.65
C LEU A 149 25.80 12.86 7.97
N ASP A 150 25.35 12.68 9.22
CA ASP A 150 24.01 13.04 9.71
C ASP A 150 24.03 14.39 10.42
N LYS A 151 23.55 15.43 9.72
CA LYS A 151 23.47 16.82 10.23
C LYS A 151 22.44 17.01 11.33
N ARG A 152 21.58 16.02 11.59
CA ARG A 152 20.52 16.05 12.63
C ARG A 152 19.50 17.18 12.48
N ASP A 153 19.42 17.79 11.30
CA ASP A 153 18.57 18.92 10.93
C ASP A 153 17.29 18.49 10.19
N GLY A 154 17.05 17.17 10.06
CA GLY A 154 15.94 16.61 9.30
C GLY A 154 16.20 16.46 7.80
N SER A 155 17.41 16.81 7.33
CA SER A 155 17.80 16.52 5.95
C SER A 155 17.99 15.02 5.72
N ILE A 156 17.60 14.57 4.53
CA ILE A 156 17.72 13.16 4.10
C ILE A 156 18.89 13.07 3.12
N PRO A 157 19.99 12.39 3.48
CA PRO A 157 21.12 12.17 2.57
C PRO A 157 20.71 11.38 1.32
N GLU A 158 21.37 11.63 0.18
CA GLU A 158 21.09 10.90 -1.07
C GLU A 158 21.23 9.38 -0.94
N ILE A 159 22.16 8.92 -0.10
CA ILE A 159 22.32 7.48 0.19
C ILE A 159 21.07 6.89 0.86
N ALA A 160 20.41 7.67 1.73
CA ALA A 160 19.17 7.25 2.38
C ALA A 160 18.02 7.16 1.38
N LYS A 161 17.93 8.11 0.43
CA LYS A 161 16.95 8.09 -0.67
C LYS A 161 17.17 6.90 -1.60
N LYS A 162 18.41 6.49 -1.85
CA LYS A 162 18.72 5.29 -2.63
C LYS A 162 18.28 4.01 -1.90
N ILE A 163 18.51 3.93 -0.58
CA ILE A 163 18.09 2.79 0.23
C ILE A 163 16.56 2.73 0.33
N LEU A 164 15.91 3.87 0.54
CA LEU A 164 14.46 3.96 0.70
C LEU A 164 13.92 5.09 -0.18
N PRO A 165 13.55 4.78 -1.45
CA PRO A 165 13.07 5.78 -2.41
C PRO A 165 11.86 6.60 -1.97
N THR A 166 11.11 6.14 -0.97
CA THR A 166 9.99 6.88 -0.36
C THR A 166 10.44 8.20 0.26
N LEU A 167 11.72 8.29 0.66
CA LEU A 167 12.33 9.50 1.20
C LEU A 167 12.72 10.51 0.12
N ALA A 168 12.62 10.14 -1.15
CA ALA A 168 12.88 11.03 -2.28
C ALA A 168 11.64 11.80 -2.76
N MET A 169 10.46 11.52 -2.19
CA MET A 169 9.21 12.17 -2.60
C MET A 169 9.26 13.68 -2.33
N LYS A 170 8.91 14.46 -3.34
CA LYS A 170 8.86 15.93 -3.23
C LYS A 170 7.64 16.34 -2.39
N SER A 171 7.73 17.50 -1.76
CA SER A 171 6.62 18.10 -1.03
C SER A 171 6.42 19.54 -1.47
N TYR A 172 5.19 19.89 -1.81
CA TYR A 172 4.79 21.21 -2.26
C TYR A 172 3.73 21.80 -1.32
N LYS A 173 3.72 23.13 -1.16
CA LYS A 173 2.69 23.82 -0.37
C LYS A 173 1.38 24.03 -1.16
N LYS A 174 1.50 24.13 -2.48
CA LYS A 174 0.41 24.31 -3.45
C LYS A 174 0.70 23.42 -4.66
N PHE A 175 -0.28 23.26 -5.56
CA PHE A 175 -0.05 22.57 -6.83
C PHE A 175 1.18 23.13 -7.55
N PRO A 176 2.06 22.27 -8.10
CA PRO A 176 3.16 22.70 -8.96
C PRO A 176 2.64 23.51 -10.15
N ASP A 177 3.29 24.63 -10.48
CA ASP A 177 2.82 25.53 -11.55
C ASP A 177 2.88 24.85 -12.95
N ASN A 178 3.61 23.74 -13.10
CA ASN A 178 3.63 22.95 -14.34
C ASN A 178 2.43 22.01 -14.51
N LEU A 179 1.60 21.81 -13.47
CA LEU A 179 0.44 20.94 -13.51
C LEU A 179 -0.83 21.77 -13.54
N ILE A 180 -1.54 21.75 -14.68
CA ILE A 180 -2.81 22.46 -14.85
C ILE A 180 -3.95 21.44 -14.77
N VAL A 181 -4.76 21.50 -13.72
CA VAL A 181 -5.96 20.66 -13.59
C VAL A 181 -7.01 21.10 -14.62
N LEU A 182 -7.45 20.18 -15.45
CA LEU A 182 -8.42 20.41 -16.53
C LEU A 182 -9.83 20.03 -16.10
N SER A 183 -9.98 18.89 -15.42
CA SER A 183 -11.28 18.42 -14.92
C SER A 183 -11.12 17.47 -13.74
N ILE A 184 -12.17 17.37 -12.93
CA ILE A 184 -12.31 16.39 -11.86
C ILE A 184 -13.06 15.18 -12.45
N LEU A 185 -12.43 14.01 -12.47
CA LEU A 185 -13.05 12.77 -12.96
C LEU A 185 -13.80 12.05 -11.84
N ARG A 186 -13.25 12.07 -10.62
CA ARG A 186 -13.87 11.48 -9.43
C ARG A 186 -13.49 12.29 -8.20
N LYS A 187 -14.40 12.43 -7.24
CA LYS A 187 -14.13 13.01 -5.92
C LYS A 187 -14.95 12.30 -4.86
N ASN A 188 -14.31 11.83 -3.80
CA ASN A 188 -14.95 11.14 -2.69
C ASN A 188 -14.17 11.41 -1.38
N ALA A 189 -14.52 10.71 -0.30
CA ALA A 189 -13.84 10.86 0.99
C ALA A 189 -12.37 10.38 0.99
N LYS A 190 -11.99 9.45 0.09
CA LYS A 190 -10.63 8.91 -0.04
C LYS A 190 -9.68 9.92 -0.71
N GLY A 191 -10.24 10.76 -1.58
CA GLY A 191 -9.54 11.80 -2.33
C GLY A 191 -10.20 12.04 -3.68
N GLY A 192 -9.39 12.25 -4.71
CA GLY A 192 -9.88 12.60 -6.04
C GLY A 192 -9.03 12.04 -7.17
N VAL A 193 -9.64 11.94 -8.34
CA VAL A 193 -8.96 11.62 -9.60
C VAL A 193 -9.17 12.80 -10.53
N TYR A 194 -8.08 13.39 -10.99
CA TYR A 194 -8.08 14.63 -11.77
C TYR A 194 -7.41 14.37 -13.12
N LYS A 195 -7.99 14.93 -14.18
CA LYS A 195 -7.33 15.04 -15.47
C LYS A 195 -6.54 16.35 -15.49
N ALA A 196 -5.26 16.29 -15.81
CA ALA A 196 -4.38 17.46 -15.82
C ALA A 196 -3.51 17.51 -17.08
N LEU A 197 -2.98 18.68 -17.39
CA LEU A 197 -1.91 18.89 -18.37
C LEU A 197 -0.60 19.10 -17.61
N ASP A 198 0.39 18.24 -17.85
CA ASP A 198 1.76 18.50 -17.42
C ASP A 198 2.49 19.27 -18.52
N LEU A 199 2.81 20.54 -18.23
CA LEU A 199 3.53 21.44 -19.12
C LEU A 199 4.97 21.02 -19.40
N LYS A 200 5.61 20.27 -18.48
CA LYS A 200 6.99 19.76 -18.69
C LYS A 200 7.00 18.62 -19.69
N LEU A 201 6.05 17.70 -19.55
CA LEU A 201 5.90 16.54 -20.43
C LEU A 201 5.10 16.85 -21.71
N LYS A 202 4.40 17.98 -21.73
CA LYS A 202 3.50 18.42 -22.82
C LYS A 202 2.43 17.38 -23.14
N GLN A 203 1.90 16.72 -22.11
CA GLN A 203 0.92 15.65 -22.27
C GLN A 203 -0.17 15.71 -21.19
N ILE A 204 -1.30 15.09 -21.49
CA ILE A 204 -2.36 14.89 -20.50
C ILE A 204 -1.95 13.76 -19.55
N VAL A 205 -2.20 13.96 -18.26
CA VAL A 205 -1.89 13.03 -17.18
C VAL A 205 -3.11 12.85 -16.28
N ILE A 206 -3.08 11.78 -15.49
CA ILE A 206 -4.00 11.58 -14.37
C ILE A 206 -3.26 11.90 -13.07
N LEU A 207 -3.92 12.67 -12.20
CA LEU A 207 -3.49 12.88 -10.82
C LEU A 207 -4.48 12.16 -9.91
N LYS A 208 -4.01 11.14 -9.18
CA LYS A 208 -4.75 10.49 -8.10
C LYS A 208 -4.32 11.08 -6.78
N GLU A 209 -5.28 11.48 -5.96
CA GLU A 209 -5.09 12.05 -4.62
C GLU A 209 -5.52 11.05 -3.56
N ALA A 210 -4.67 10.86 -2.56
CA ALA A 210 -5.00 10.21 -1.30
C ALA A 210 -4.94 11.22 -0.17
N MET A 211 -6.06 11.42 0.50
CA MET A 211 -6.15 12.28 1.68
C MET A 211 -5.52 11.60 2.89
N SER A 212 -4.67 12.33 3.62
CA SER A 212 -4.03 11.80 4.83
C SER A 212 -5.07 11.37 5.86
N ARG A 213 -4.85 10.19 6.45
CA ARG A 213 -5.66 9.59 7.53
C ARG A 213 -7.14 9.30 7.21
N ASN A 214 -7.57 9.37 5.96
CA ASN A 214 -8.88 8.89 5.56
C ASN A 214 -8.85 7.39 5.24
N THR A 215 -10.03 6.76 5.27
CA THR A 215 -10.25 5.38 4.79
C THR A 215 -9.30 4.36 5.42
N VAL A 216 -9.02 4.52 6.72
CA VAL A 216 -8.20 3.59 7.50
C VAL A 216 -9.00 2.32 7.76
N LEU A 217 -8.51 1.19 7.24
CA LEU A 217 -9.09 -0.14 7.43
C LEU A 217 -8.71 -0.72 8.80
N PHE A 218 -9.37 -1.82 9.19
CA PHE A 218 -9.12 -2.49 10.48
C PHE A 218 -7.69 -2.98 10.68
N ASP A 219 -6.95 -3.27 9.61
CA ASP A 219 -5.54 -3.65 9.68
C ASP A 219 -4.59 -2.44 9.71
N GLY A 220 -5.12 -1.21 9.73
CA GLY A 220 -4.34 0.03 9.70
C GLY A 220 -3.90 0.49 8.31
N THR A 221 -4.32 -0.21 7.24
CA THR A 221 -4.10 0.26 5.86
C THR A 221 -4.89 1.54 5.61
N SER A 222 -4.28 2.52 4.96
CA SER A 222 -4.90 3.82 4.62
C SER A 222 -4.85 4.07 3.12
N SER A 223 -5.64 5.03 2.61
CA SER A 223 -5.57 5.42 1.20
C SER A 223 -4.19 5.96 0.79
N VAL A 224 -3.47 6.60 1.71
CA VAL A 224 -2.08 7.04 1.46
C VAL A 224 -1.18 5.83 1.22
N LEU A 225 -1.28 4.80 2.09
CA LEU A 225 -0.47 3.60 1.94
C LEU A 225 -0.81 2.86 0.64
N ASN A 226 -2.09 2.76 0.29
CA ASN A 226 -2.50 2.09 -0.93
C ASN A 226 -2.06 2.85 -2.20
N LEU A 227 -2.26 4.17 -2.25
CA LEU A 227 -1.81 4.98 -3.39
C LEU A 227 -0.28 4.94 -3.54
N PHE A 228 0.43 4.94 -2.41
CA PHE A 228 1.87 4.74 -2.40
C PHE A 228 2.26 3.37 -2.99
N ARG A 229 1.57 2.28 -2.61
CA ARG A 229 1.82 0.93 -3.15
C ARG A 229 1.54 0.86 -4.65
N GLU A 230 0.46 1.45 -5.11
CA GLU A 230 0.15 1.56 -6.55
C GLU A 230 1.29 2.26 -7.30
N GLY A 231 1.74 3.43 -6.83
CA GLY A 231 2.86 4.13 -7.45
C GLY A 231 4.14 3.29 -7.50
N GLN A 232 4.42 2.52 -6.44
CA GLN A 232 5.58 1.62 -6.40
C GLN A 232 5.44 0.44 -7.36
N LEU A 233 4.23 -0.10 -7.53
CA LEU A 233 3.93 -1.15 -8.49
C LEU A 233 4.16 -0.66 -9.92
N LEU A 234 3.55 0.48 -10.29
CA LEU A 234 3.67 1.08 -11.63
C LEU A 234 5.11 1.52 -11.95
N LYS A 235 5.85 1.99 -10.94
CA LYS A 235 7.26 2.35 -11.11
C LYS A 235 8.15 1.14 -11.35
N LYS A 236 7.86 0.03 -10.66
CA LYS A 236 8.66 -1.20 -10.74
C LYS A 236 8.36 -1.98 -12.01
N PHE A 237 7.10 -2.08 -12.40
CA PHE A 237 6.68 -2.88 -13.52
C PHE A 237 6.14 -2.01 -14.65
N LYS A 238 6.82 -2.06 -15.79
CA LYS A 238 6.41 -1.38 -17.01
C LYS A 238 5.57 -2.33 -17.85
N PHE A 239 4.30 -2.48 -17.50
CA PHE A 239 3.38 -3.26 -18.31
C PHE A 239 2.78 -2.39 -19.41
N ASP A 240 2.75 -2.92 -20.63
CA ASP A 240 1.89 -2.36 -21.68
C ASP A 240 0.39 -2.45 -21.35
N LEU A 241 0.02 -3.01 -20.19
CA LEU A 241 -1.35 -3.15 -19.72
C LEU A 241 -1.75 -2.10 -18.68
N SER A 242 -0.82 -1.30 -18.15
CA SER A 242 -1.10 -0.29 -17.11
C SER A 242 -0.77 1.14 -17.58
N PRO A 243 -1.18 2.18 -16.83
CA PRO A 243 -0.58 3.51 -16.94
C PRO A 243 0.92 3.47 -16.67
N LYS A 244 1.69 4.33 -17.35
CA LYS A 244 3.07 4.60 -16.93
C LYS A 244 3.09 5.48 -15.69
N PHE A 245 3.91 5.11 -14.71
CA PHE A 245 4.28 5.97 -13.59
C PHE A 245 5.02 7.23 -14.08
N ILE A 246 4.66 8.41 -13.57
CA ILE A 246 5.33 9.68 -13.87
C ILE A 246 6.04 10.23 -12.63
N ASP A 247 5.31 10.60 -11.58
CA ASP A 247 5.88 11.08 -10.31
C ASP A 247 4.93 10.75 -9.14
N ILE A 248 5.45 10.82 -7.91
CA ILE A 248 4.66 10.72 -6.69
C ILE A 248 5.17 11.73 -5.66
N PHE A 249 4.28 12.56 -5.15
CA PHE A 249 4.64 13.73 -4.36
C PHE A 249 3.53 14.16 -3.40
N TRP A 250 3.90 14.97 -2.42
CA TRP A 250 2.97 15.55 -1.46
C TRP A 250 2.55 16.96 -1.90
N ILE A 251 1.27 17.28 -1.75
CA ILE A 251 0.78 18.66 -1.71
C ILE A 251 0.11 18.87 -0.35
N GLY A 252 0.68 19.72 0.49
CA GLY A 252 0.25 19.85 1.88
C GLY A 252 0.39 18.53 2.63
N GLU A 253 -0.72 18.00 3.16
CA GLU A 253 -0.77 16.68 3.82
C GLU A 253 -1.23 15.55 2.89
N ASN A 254 -1.59 15.81 1.63
CA ASN A 254 -2.15 14.79 0.74
C ASN A 254 -1.09 14.25 -0.22
N LEU A 255 -1.17 12.94 -0.49
CA LEU A 255 -0.30 12.26 -1.43
C LEU A 255 -0.93 12.29 -2.82
N PHE A 256 -0.12 12.60 -3.83
CA PHE A 256 -0.52 12.61 -5.23
C PHE A 256 0.35 11.64 -6.03
N LEU A 257 -0.29 10.80 -6.82
CA LEU A 257 0.33 9.96 -7.86
C LEU A 257 -0.01 10.58 -9.22
N GLU A 258 1.03 10.90 -9.99
CA GLU A 258 0.93 11.31 -11.38
C GLU A 258 1.23 10.12 -12.29
N GLU A 259 0.29 9.82 -13.19
CA GLU A 259 0.37 8.68 -14.11
C GLU A 259 -0.13 9.04 -15.52
N GLU A 260 0.21 8.20 -16.50
CA GLU A 260 -0.23 8.34 -17.89
C GLU A 260 -1.75 8.37 -18.02
N TYR A 261 -2.28 9.35 -18.76
CA TYR A 261 -3.67 9.30 -19.18
C TYR A 261 -3.86 8.29 -20.31
N ILE A 262 -4.61 7.23 -20.03
CA ILE A 262 -5.03 6.26 -21.04
C ILE A 262 -6.28 6.79 -21.76
N LYS A 263 -6.18 6.97 -23.08
CA LYS A 263 -7.30 7.43 -23.92
C LYS A 263 -8.17 6.23 -24.31
N GLY A 264 -9.45 6.28 -23.93
CA GLY A 264 -10.46 5.31 -24.32
C GLY A 264 -11.66 5.37 -23.38
N PRO A 265 -12.80 4.77 -23.75
CA PRO A 265 -13.90 4.54 -22.82
C PRO A 265 -13.55 3.42 -21.84
N THR A 266 -14.10 3.47 -20.63
CA THR A 266 -14.07 2.31 -19.75
C THR A 266 -14.99 1.21 -20.30
N LEU A 267 -14.75 -0.04 -19.90
CA LEU A 267 -15.65 -1.14 -20.22
C LEU A 267 -17.04 -0.86 -19.64
N GLU A 268 -17.12 -0.27 -18.44
CA GLU A 268 -18.39 0.18 -17.84
C GLU A 268 -19.16 1.12 -18.77
N ASN A 269 -18.50 2.16 -19.31
CA ASN A 269 -19.15 3.08 -20.23
C ASN A 269 -19.67 2.37 -21.49
N LEU A 270 -18.92 1.41 -22.02
CA LEU A 270 -19.34 0.68 -23.21
C LEU A 270 -20.54 -0.23 -22.94
N ILE A 271 -20.59 -0.88 -21.77
CA ILE A 271 -21.71 -1.71 -21.32
C ILE A 271 -22.95 -0.85 -21.10
N GLU A 272 -22.84 0.25 -20.36
CA GLU A 272 -23.95 1.18 -20.07
C GLU A 272 -24.54 1.80 -21.35
N GLN A 273 -23.69 2.08 -22.34
CA GLN A 273 -24.12 2.59 -23.65
C GLN A 273 -24.56 1.50 -24.64
N GLN A 274 -24.53 0.22 -24.24
CA GLN A 274 -24.81 -0.94 -25.09
C GLN A 274 -24.04 -0.92 -26.42
N SER A 275 -22.80 -0.45 -26.38
CA SER A 275 -21.96 -0.18 -27.57
C SER A 275 -20.97 -1.31 -27.90
N ILE A 276 -21.02 -2.42 -27.14
CA ILE A 276 -20.20 -3.61 -27.38
C ILE A 276 -20.89 -4.47 -28.44
N LYS A 277 -20.23 -4.69 -29.57
CA LYS A 277 -20.76 -5.58 -30.62
C LYS A 277 -20.71 -7.03 -30.15
N GLU A 278 -21.67 -7.85 -30.59
CA GLU A 278 -21.77 -9.26 -30.19
C GLU A 278 -20.45 -10.04 -30.41
N ASN A 279 -19.85 -9.85 -31.59
CA ASN A 279 -18.60 -10.53 -31.96
C ASN A 279 -17.38 -10.07 -31.13
N ASP A 280 -17.48 -8.93 -30.44
CA ASP A 280 -16.37 -8.35 -29.67
C ASP A 280 -16.40 -8.77 -28.19
N LYS A 281 -17.52 -9.28 -27.69
CA LYS A 281 -17.67 -9.67 -26.27
C LYS A 281 -16.63 -10.72 -25.84
N ASN A 282 -16.46 -11.77 -26.64
CA ASN A 282 -15.49 -12.83 -26.36
C ASN A 282 -14.05 -12.36 -26.57
N ASN A 283 -13.80 -11.45 -27.52
CA ASN A 283 -12.48 -10.86 -27.75
C ASN A 283 -12.03 -9.99 -26.57
N ILE A 284 -12.94 -9.20 -25.99
CA ILE A 284 -12.68 -8.42 -24.77
C ILE A 284 -12.33 -9.35 -23.62
N MET A 285 -13.06 -10.46 -23.47
CA MET A 285 -12.79 -11.45 -22.43
C MET A 285 -11.41 -12.11 -22.61
N LEU A 286 -11.05 -12.53 -23.83
CA LEU A 286 -9.72 -13.07 -24.13
C LEU A 286 -8.61 -12.07 -23.82
N ALA A 287 -8.80 -10.80 -24.16
CA ALA A 287 -7.84 -9.75 -23.83
C ALA A 287 -7.69 -9.54 -22.30
N LEU A 288 -8.79 -9.63 -21.54
CA LEU A 288 -8.76 -9.59 -20.07
C LEU A 288 -8.00 -10.77 -19.47
N LEU A 289 -8.25 -11.98 -19.98
CA LEU A 289 -7.56 -13.20 -19.58
C LEU A 289 -6.04 -13.07 -19.78
N ASP A 290 -5.63 -12.67 -20.98
CA ASP A 290 -4.22 -12.53 -21.33
C ASP A 290 -3.54 -11.44 -20.48
N ALA A 291 -4.24 -10.33 -20.23
CA ALA A 291 -3.72 -9.25 -19.40
C ALA A 291 -3.46 -9.68 -17.95
N ILE A 292 -4.40 -10.41 -17.36
CA ILE A 292 -4.34 -10.78 -15.94
C ILE A 292 -3.35 -11.92 -15.72
N ASN A 293 -3.31 -12.90 -16.62
CA ASN A 293 -2.25 -13.92 -16.61
C ASN A 293 -0.85 -13.30 -16.74
N LYS A 294 -0.69 -12.27 -17.60
CA LYS A 294 0.57 -11.52 -17.68
C LYS A 294 0.88 -10.79 -16.37
N PHE A 295 -0.09 -10.13 -15.76
CA PHE A 295 0.08 -9.46 -14.48
C PHE A 295 0.49 -10.43 -13.36
N HIS A 296 -0.26 -11.51 -13.15
CA HIS A 296 0.02 -12.54 -12.14
C HIS A 296 1.41 -13.15 -12.33
N SER A 297 1.75 -13.53 -13.57
CA SER A 297 3.01 -14.20 -13.86
C SER A 297 4.24 -13.32 -13.61
N GLU A 298 4.18 -12.03 -13.95
CA GLU A 298 5.30 -11.09 -13.81
C GLU A 298 5.41 -10.49 -12.39
N THR A 299 4.28 -10.23 -11.72
CA THR A 299 4.28 -9.58 -10.39
C THR A 299 4.27 -10.54 -9.22
N LYS A 300 3.67 -11.74 -9.40
CA LYS A 300 3.22 -12.63 -8.31
C LYS A 300 2.21 -11.98 -7.36
N MET A 301 1.48 -10.99 -7.86
CA MET A 301 0.44 -10.25 -7.16
C MET A 301 -0.91 -10.52 -7.80
N ILE A 302 -1.96 -10.24 -7.05
CA ILE A 302 -3.36 -10.15 -7.49
C ILE A 302 -3.78 -8.68 -7.51
N ILE A 303 -4.81 -8.37 -8.26
CA ILE A 303 -5.33 -7.02 -8.44
C ILE A 303 -6.40 -6.69 -7.40
N ASN A 304 -7.29 -7.65 -7.08
CA ASN A 304 -8.41 -7.54 -6.11
C ASN A 304 -9.53 -6.55 -6.43
N ASP A 305 -9.41 -5.79 -7.52
CA ASP A 305 -10.43 -4.80 -7.91
C ASP A 305 -10.69 -4.82 -9.41
N ILE A 306 -10.79 -6.03 -9.98
CA ILE A 306 -11.19 -6.22 -11.37
C ILE A 306 -12.66 -5.87 -11.52
N SER A 307 -12.93 -4.70 -12.09
CA SER A 307 -14.27 -4.22 -12.41
C SER A 307 -14.28 -3.47 -13.75
N PRO A 308 -15.43 -3.35 -14.43
CA PRO A 308 -15.53 -2.65 -15.72
C PRO A 308 -15.14 -1.17 -15.66
N ALA A 309 -15.24 -0.53 -14.49
CA ALA A 309 -14.81 0.86 -14.30
C ALA A 309 -13.27 0.99 -14.33
N ASN A 310 -12.56 -0.08 -13.97
CA ASN A 310 -11.11 -0.16 -13.89
C ASN A 310 -10.46 -0.76 -15.16
N ILE A 311 -11.24 -0.97 -16.23
CA ILE A 311 -10.79 -1.51 -17.51
C ILE A 311 -11.05 -0.47 -18.59
N ILE A 312 -10.01 0.00 -19.28
CA ILE A 312 -10.12 0.91 -20.43
C ILE A 312 -9.91 0.13 -21.73
N ILE A 313 -10.78 0.33 -22.71
CA ILE A 313 -10.65 -0.27 -24.05
C ILE A 313 -9.85 0.67 -24.96
N THR A 314 -8.78 0.15 -25.57
CA THR A 314 -7.86 0.91 -26.43
C THR A 314 -7.58 0.14 -27.74
N ASN A 315 -8.05 0.62 -28.90
CA ASN A 315 -7.73 0.05 -30.22
C ASN A 315 -7.68 -1.50 -30.26
N ASN A 316 -8.75 -2.17 -29.80
CA ASN A 316 -8.89 -3.64 -29.66
C ASN A 316 -8.00 -4.34 -28.62
N ASN A 317 -7.31 -3.58 -27.77
CA ASN A 317 -6.63 -4.04 -26.57
C ASN A 317 -7.31 -3.46 -25.33
N ILE A 318 -6.82 -3.86 -24.16
CA ILE A 318 -7.27 -3.34 -22.88
C ILE A 318 -6.11 -2.75 -22.08
N LYS A 319 -6.45 -1.83 -21.19
CA LYS A 319 -5.59 -1.29 -20.16
C LYS A 319 -6.30 -1.40 -18.82
N LEU A 320 -5.63 -1.96 -17.83
CA LEU A 320 -6.07 -2.00 -16.44
C LEU A 320 -5.60 -0.73 -15.75
N ILE A 321 -6.49 -0.11 -15.00
CA ILE A 321 -6.21 1.04 -14.15
C ILE A 321 -6.62 0.73 -12.71
N ASP A 322 -6.13 1.54 -11.76
CA ASP A 322 -6.44 1.41 -10.33
C ASP A 322 -5.94 0.09 -9.72
N PHE A 323 -4.67 0.11 -9.31
CA PHE A 323 -4.02 -1.01 -8.62
C PHE A 323 -3.93 -0.78 -7.10
N GLU A 324 -4.79 0.10 -6.56
CA GLU A 324 -4.78 0.52 -5.15
C GLU A 324 -4.89 -0.71 -4.20
N PHE A 325 -5.60 -1.74 -4.63
CA PHE A 325 -5.93 -2.93 -3.85
C PHE A 325 -5.05 -4.15 -4.12
N SER A 326 -4.04 -4.01 -4.98
CA SER A 326 -3.15 -5.11 -5.37
C SER A 326 -2.26 -5.57 -4.21
N VAL A 327 -2.11 -6.88 -4.05
CA VAL A 327 -1.31 -7.49 -2.97
C VAL A 327 -0.54 -8.72 -3.44
N GLU A 328 0.45 -9.18 -2.68
CA GLU A 328 1.14 -10.44 -2.97
C GLU A 328 0.15 -11.63 -2.86
N ASN A 329 0.26 -12.59 -3.78
CA ASN A 329 -0.54 -13.81 -3.74
C ASN A 329 -0.36 -14.55 -2.40
N ARG A 330 -1.46 -15.08 -1.83
CA ARG A 330 -1.51 -15.75 -0.52
C ARG A 330 -1.14 -14.87 0.67
N SER A 331 -1.26 -13.56 0.53
CA SER A 331 -1.16 -12.64 1.67
C SER A 331 -2.49 -12.56 2.43
N ASN A 332 -2.43 -12.29 3.74
CA ASN A 332 -3.65 -12.03 4.52
C ASN A 332 -4.22 -10.65 4.14
N ILE A 333 -5.49 -10.60 3.71
CA ILE A 333 -6.18 -9.34 3.41
C ILE A 333 -7.34 -9.13 4.41
N PRO A 334 -7.65 -7.87 4.77
CA PRO A 334 -8.95 -7.54 5.35
C PRO A 334 -10.14 -7.90 4.45
N LEU A 335 -11.29 -8.22 5.04
CA LEU A 335 -12.56 -8.60 4.38
C LEU A 335 -13.23 -7.51 3.50
N ILE A 336 -12.61 -6.35 3.27
CA ILE A 336 -13.27 -5.17 2.67
C ILE A 336 -12.44 -4.62 1.50
N TYR A 337 -12.16 -5.46 0.51
CA TYR A 337 -11.44 -5.06 -0.71
C TYR A 337 -12.35 -5.27 -1.94
N GLY A 338 -12.09 -4.50 -2.99
CA GLY A 338 -12.76 -4.63 -4.28
C GLY A 338 -14.07 -3.85 -4.44
N THR A 339 -14.55 -3.82 -5.68
CA THR A 339 -15.82 -3.19 -6.07
C THR A 339 -17.00 -4.14 -5.79
N SER A 340 -18.04 -3.62 -5.14
CA SER A 340 -19.26 -4.40 -4.85
C SER A 340 -19.84 -5.04 -6.12
N GLY A 341 -20.14 -6.34 -6.05
CA GLY A 341 -20.62 -7.11 -7.19
C GLY A 341 -19.52 -7.57 -8.17
N PHE A 342 -18.25 -7.36 -7.85
CA PHE A 342 -17.10 -7.92 -8.59
C PHE A 342 -16.07 -8.62 -7.67
N HIS A 343 -16.33 -8.64 -6.37
CA HIS A 343 -15.55 -9.33 -5.36
C HIS A 343 -16.42 -10.38 -4.68
N ASP A 344 -15.88 -11.57 -4.39
CA ASP A 344 -16.58 -12.60 -3.62
C ASP A 344 -16.40 -12.35 -2.13
N ASP A 345 -17.43 -11.79 -1.50
CA ASP A 345 -17.45 -11.49 -0.06
C ASP A 345 -17.44 -12.75 0.84
N GLU A 346 -17.75 -13.94 0.29
CA GLU A 346 -17.73 -15.22 1.02
C GLU A 346 -16.38 -15.93 0.91
N TYR A 347 -15.56 -15.57 -0.09
CA TYR A 347 -14.26 -16.18 -0.31
C TYR A 347 -13.18 -15.54 0.58
N ASN A 348 -12.76 -16.30 1.60
CA ASN A 348 -11.82 -15.81 2.63
C ASN A 348 -10.35 -16.14 2.33
N PHE A 349 -10.07 -16.78 1.19
CA PHE A 349 -8.70 -17.01 0.75
C PHE A 349 -8.28 -15.92 -0.21
N ASN A 350 -6.98 -15.72 -0.28
CA ASN A 350 -6.43 -14.68 -1.10
C ASN A 350 -5.47 -15.24 -2.13
N ASP A 351 -5.98 -15.57 -3.30
CA ASP A 351 -5.17 -16.08 -4.40
C ASP A 351 -5.65 -15.58 -5.76
N TYR A 352 -5.02 -16.06 -6.83
CA TYR A 352 -5.32 -15.64 -8.20
C TYR A 352 -6.78 -15.86 -8.62
N THR A 353 -7.51 -16.75 -7.94
CA THR A 353 -8.91 -17.03 -8.27
C THR A 353 -9.85 -15.87 -7.90
N VAL A 354 -9.42 -14.96 -7.01
CA VAL A 354 -10.16 -13.71 -6.73
C VAL A 354 -10.28 -12.85 -7.98
N ASP A 355 -9.20 -12.71 -8.75
CA ASP A 355 -9.25 -11.98 -10.02
C ASP A 355 -10.04 -12.77 -11.06
N HIS A 356 -9.97 -14.12 -11.08
CA HIS A 356 -10.82 -14.95 -11.96
C HIS A 356 -12.31 -14.67 -11.75
N TYR A 357 -12.73 -14.61 -10.47
CA TYR A 357 -14.10 -14.25 -10.10
C TYR A 357 -14.49 -12.88 -10.66
N GLY A 358 -13.67 -11.85 -10.42
CA GLY A 358 -13.96 -10.49 -10.88
C GLY A 358 -14.11 -10.39 -12.41
N ILE A 359 -13.30 -11.14 -13.16
CA ILE A 359 -13.39 -11.18 -14.62
C ILE A 359 -14.66 -11.92 -15.07
N CYS A 360 -15.03 -13.03 -14.42
CA CYS A 360 -16.30 -13.71 -14.68
C CYS A 360 -17.49 -12.78 -14.45
N MET A 361 -17.45 -11.96 -13.40
CA MET A 361 -18.48 -10.97 -13.14
C MET A 361 -18.50 -9.85 -14.18
N CYS A 362 -17.34 -9.42 -14.69
CA CYS A 362 -17.27 -8.52 -15.85
C CYS A 362 -17.96 -9.14 -17.07
N TYR A 363 -17.71 -10.42 -17.36
CA TYR A 363 -18.35 -11.11 -18.48
C TYR A 363 -19.86 -11.24 -18.32
N PHE A 364 -20.33 -11.58 -17.11
CA PHE A 364 -21.76 -11.60 -16.80
C PHE A 364 -22.44 -10.26 -17.07
N TYR A 365 -21.80 -9.15 -16.68
CA TYR A 365 -22.33 -7.81 -16.92
C TYR A 365 -22.34 -7.44 -18.41
N ILE A 366 -21.31 -7.81 -19.18
CA ILE A 366 -21.29 -7.65 -20.64
C ILE A 366 -22.50 -8.37 -21.29
N LEU A 367 -22.84 -9.57 -20.81
CA LEU A 367 -23.95 -10.35 -21.35
C LEU A 367 -25.33 -9.88 -20.88
N ASN A 368 -25.41 -9.28 -19.68
CA ASN A 368 -26.67 -8.93 -19.04
C ASN A 368 -26.69 -7.50 -18.49
N PRO A 369 -26.49 -6.46 -19.33
CA PRO A 369 -26.43 -5.08 -18.88
C PRO A 369 -27.66 -4.65 -18.09
N GLU A 370 -28.86 -5.10 -18.49
CA GLU A 370 -30.13 -4.72 -17.85
C GLU A 370 -30.39 -5.43 -16.51
N LYS A 371 -29.78 -6.61 -16.29
CA LYS A 371 -29.99 -7.39 -15.06
C LYS A 371 -28.97 -7.05 -13.97
N TYR A 372 -27.91 -6.33 -14.32
CA TYR A 372 -26.87 -5.96 -13.38
C TYR A 372 -27.19 -4.60 -12.76
N THR A 373 -27.29 -4.55 -11.42
CA THR A 373 -27.29 -3.27 -10.69
C THR A 373 -26.04 -3.22 -9.81
N LYS A 374 -25.40 -2.05 -9.72
CA LYS A 374 -24.11 -1.85 -9.00
C LYS A 374 -24.16 -2.21 -7.50
N ASN A 375 -25.34 -2.50 -6.95
CA ASN A 375 -25.57 -2.89 -5.56
C ASN A 375 -26.07 -4.34 -5.39
N LEU A 376 -26.01 -5.17 -6.45
CA LEU A 376 -26.33 -6.58 -6.30
C LEU A 376 -25.28 -7.22 -5.39
N LYS A 377 -25.69 -7.59 -4.17
CA LYS A 377 -25.24 -8.88 -3.65
C LYS A 377 -25.75 -9.88 -4.67
N ILE A 378 -24.88 -10.34 -5.56
CA ILE A 378 -25.28 -11.22 -6.64
C ILE A 378 -25.87 -12.45 -5.96
N ASN A 379 -27.19 -12.63 -6.08
CA ASN A 379 -27.82 -13.83 -5.57
C ASN A 379 -27.30 -14.97 -6.44
N LYS A 380 -26.70 -16.01 -5.85
CA LYS A 380 -26.27 -17.23 -6.55
C LYS A 380 -27.40 -17.80 -7.43
N ASP A 381 -28.66 -17.59 -7.06
CA ASP A 381 -29.83 -17.95 -7.88
C ASP A 381 -29.86 -17.25 -9.25
N MET A 382 -29.38 -16.00 -9.37
CA MET A 382 -29.29 -15.27 -10.64
C MET A 382 -28.18 -15.78 -11.56
N ILE A 383 -27.11 -16.33 -10.97
CA ILE A 383 -25.96 -16.90 -11.69
C ILE A 383 -26.21 -18.37 -12.05
N SER A 384 -27.05 -19.09 -11.30
CA SER A 384 -27.31 -20.54 -11.45
C SER A 384 -27.53 -20.99 -12.91
N ARG A 385 -28.30 -20.22 -13.69
CA ARG A 385 -28.54 -20.51 -15.12
C ARG A 385 -27.29 -20.43 -16.00
N TYR A 386 -26.27 -19.68 -15.60
CA TYR A 386 -24.99 -19.56 -16.30
C TYR A 386 -23.99 -20.59 -15.78
N GLU A 387 -24.00 -20.88 -14.49
CA GLU A 387 -23.18 -21.96 -13.90
C GLU A 387 -23.46 -23.32 -14.53
N ASP A 388 -24.73 -23.60 -14.85
CA ASP A 388 -25.12 -24.87 -15.46
C ASP A 388 -24.82 -24.95 -16.96
N ASN A 389 -24.70 -23.81 -17.64
CA ASN A 389 -24.46 -23.74 -19.09
C ASN A 389 -22.98 -23.57 -19.45
N TYR A 390 -22.16 -23.02 -18.54
CA TYR A 390 -20.74 -22.74 -18.76
C TYR A 390 -19.88 -23.28 -17.61
N ILE A 391 -19.15 -24.37 -17.84
CA ILE A 391 -18.36 -25.05 -16.81
C ILE A 391 -17.25 -24.14 -16.32
N TRP A 392 -16.61 -23.37 -17.21
CA TRP A 392 -15.58 -22.41 -16.79
C TRP A 392 -16.15 -21.34 -15.85
N PHE A 393 -17.37 -20.86 -16.11
CA PHE A 393 -18.01 -19.83 -15.31
C PHE A 393 -18.25 -20.34 -13.90
N LYS A 394 -18.84 -21.54 -13.77
CA LYS A 394 -19.07 -22.22 -12.49
C LYS A 394 -17.78 -22.42 -11.71
N ASN A 395 -16.74 -22.93 -12.37
CA ASN A 395 -15.46 -23.19 -11.71
C ASN A 395 -14.78 -21.91 -11.22
N SER A 396 -14.97 -20.78 -11.88
CA SER A 396 -14.46 -19.49 -11.41
C SER A 396 -15.23 -18.95 -10.21
N ILE A 397 -16.56 -19.03 -10.23
CA ILE A 397 -17.40 -18.66 -9.07
C ILE A 397 -17.09 -19.52 -7.85
N ASP A 398 -16.84 -20.82 -8.06
CA ASP A 398 -16.50 -21.76 -6.99
C ASP A 398 -15.00 -21.75 -6.62
N HIS A 399 -14.19 -20.86 -7.20
CA HIS A 399 -12.74 -20.79 -6.97
C HIS A 399 -12.01 -22.15 -7.16
N LYS A 400 -12.41 -22.93 -8.17
CA LYS A 400 -11.93 -24.30 -8.44
C LYS A 400 -10.69 -24.37 -9.33
N TYR A 401 -10.27 -23.27 -9.94
CA TYR A 401 -9.07 -23.24 -10.76
C TYR A 401 -7.81 -23.14 -9.90
N GLU A 402 -6.79 -23.95 -10.22
CA GLU A 402 -5.53 -23.91 -9.47
C GLU A 402 -4.61 -22.75 -9.92
N ASN A 403 -4.74 -22.34 -11.18
CA ASN A 403 -3.90 -21.32 -11.82
C ASN A 403 -4.57 -20.75 -13.08
N ASP A 404 -3.99 -19.65 -13.59
CA ASP A 404 -4.49 -18.95 -14.78
C ASP A 404 -4.52 -19.82 -16.03
N ILE A 405 -3.58 -20.76 -16.20
CA ILE A 405 -3.49 -21.59 -17.42
C ILE A 405 -4.70 -22.51 -17.50
N ASP A 406 -5.06 -23.16 -16.40
CA ASP A 406 -6.21 -24.07 -16.36
C ASP A 406 -7.52 -23.30 -16.55
N TRP A 407 -7.60 -22.09 -16.00
CA TRP A 407 -8.72 -21.21 -16.21
C TRP A 407 -8.87 -20.79 -17.67
N ILE A 408 -7.78 -20.32 -18.31
CA ILE A 408 -7.75 -19.94 -19.72
C ILE A 408 -8.15 -21.12 -20.61
N ARG A 409 -7.65 -22.34 -20.35
CA ARG A 409 -8.03 -23.54 -21.10
C ARG A 409 -9.52 -23.84 -20.96
N GLY A 410 -10.06 -23.71 -19.75
CA GLY A 410 -11.49 -23.89 -19.47
C GLY A 410 -12.34 -22.94 -20.29
N PHE A 411 -12.01 -21.65 -20.28
CA PHE A 411 -12.69 -20.63 -21.07
C PHE A 411 -12.60 -20.92 -22.57
N LYS A 412 -11.38 -21.14 -23.09
CA LYS A 412 -11.18 -21.35 -24.54
C LYS A 412 -11.94 -22.56 -25.05
N ARG A 413 -11.98 -23.68 -24.31
CA ARG A 413 -12.69 -24.91 -24.71
C ARG A 413 -14.17 -24.70 -25.03
N GLU A 414 -14.82 -23.72 -24.41
CA GLU A 414 -16.25 -23.47 -24.59
C GLU A 414 -16.56 -22.39 -25.64
N PHE A 415 -15.59 -21.55 -26.00
CA PHE A 415 -15.81 -20.34 -26.82
C PHE A 415 -14.91 -20.23 -28.05
N LEU A 416 -13.89 -21.08 -28.19
CA LEU A 416 -12.97 -21.20 -29.33
C LEU A 416 -12.84 -22.66 -29.76
#